data_AF-A0AAQ1A3G7-F1
#
_entry.id   AF-A0AAQ1A3G7-F1
#
_cell.length_a   1.000
_cell.length_b   1.000
_cell.length_c   1.000
_cell.angle_alpha   90.00
_cell.angle_beta   90.00
_cell.angle_gamma   90.00
#
_symmetry.space_group_name_H-M   'P 1'
#
loop_
_entity.id
_entity.type
_entity.pdbx_description
1 polymer ?
#
loop_
_entity_poly.entity_id
_entity_poly.type
_entity_poly.pdbx_seq_one_letter_code
_entity_poly.pdbx_strand_id
1 'polypeptide(L)'
;MNNIYMRLIAILVIAFFLWILDTQFFGYVMTDFLSIIKMGDIVSYNHTFVLIGGIPTMILMTISFVRILFSKSLKYKNFPKSIETWVTCAVIIPFAIGLIADCIVPFFFWHRHTPVAPRNIWMIIMSLTFHSAKPS
;
A
#
# COMPACT_ATOMS: atom_id res chain seq x y z
N MET A 1 24.01 16.82 26.36
CA MET A 1 22.64 17.25 25.97
C MET A 1 22.06 16.49 24.78
N ASN A 2 22.81 16.10 23.74
CA ASN A 2 22.23 15.49 22.52
C ASN A 2 21.43 14.18 22.71
N ASN A 3 21.83 13.28 23.61
CA ASN A 3 21.18 11.96 23.71
C ASN A 3 19.73 11.98 24.23
N ILE A 4 19.37 12.94 25.09
CA ILE A 4 18.01 13.05 25.64
C ILE A 4 17.06 13.62 24.59
N TYR A 5 17.49 14.67 23.87
CA TYR A 5 16.72 15.24 22.76
C TYR A 5 16.49 14.23 21.63
N MET A 6 17.51 13.44 21.26
CA MET A 6 17.36 12.39 20.24
C MET A 6 16.38 11.28 20.67
N ARG A 7 16.33 10.96 21.97
CA ARG A 7 15.34 10.00 22.52
C ARG A 7 13.92 10.57 22.50
N LEU A 8 13.75 11.85 22.84
CA LEU A 8 12.45 12.53 22.75
C LEU A 8 11.94 12.58 21.31
N ILE A 9 12.81 12.90 20.34
CA ILE A 9 12.46 12.88 18.91
C ILE A 9 12.06 11.46 18.48
N ALA A 10 12.80 10.43 18.90
CA ALA A 10 12.45 9.05 18.59
C ALA A 10 11.08 8.65 19.17
N ILE A 11 10.73 9.07 20.39
CA ILE A 11 9.40 8.84 20.98
C ILE A 11 8.32 9.53 20.16
N LEU A 12 8.54 10.77 19.74
CA LEU A 12 7.59 11.55 18.95
C LEU A 12 7.35 10.89 17.59
N VAL A 13 8.42 10.42 16.93
CA VAL A 13 8.34 9.66 15.67
C VAL A 13 7.59 8.33 15.85
N ILE A 14 7.83 7.60 16.94
CA ILE A 14 7.09 6.37 17.26
C ILE A 14 5.60 6.66 17.44
N ALA A 15 5.25 7.69 18.22
CA ALA A 15 3.87 8.10 18.43
C ALA A 15 3.18 8.48 17.11
N PHE A 16 3.90 9.20 16.23
CA PHE A 16 3.42 9.55 14.90
C PHE A 16 3.16 8.31 14.03
N PHE A 17 4.06 7.32 14.02
CA PHE A 17 3.85 6.07 13.29
C PHE A 17 2.70 5.24 13.84
N LEU A 18 2.55 5.17 15.16
CA LEU A 18 1.42 4.49 15.79
C LEU A 18 0.09 5.16 15.42
N TRP A 19 0.05 6.48 15.36
CA TRP A 19 -1.15 7.21 14.93
C TRP A 19 -1.51 6.93 13.46
N ILE A 20 -0.52 6.85 12.57
CA ILE A 20 -0.74 6.45 11.17
C ILE A 20 -1.26 5.02 11.10
N LEU A 21 -0.66 4.08 11.84
CA LEU A 21 -1.10 2.68 11.88
C LEU A 21 -2.54 2.57 12.39
N ASP A 22 -2.90 3.30 13.45
CA ASP A 22 -4.27 3.35 13.98
C ASP A 22 -5.26 3.84 12.91
N THR A 23 -4.90 4.90 12.19
CA THR A 23 -5.71 5.42 11.07
C THR A 23 -5.82 4.42 9.91
N GLN A 24 -4.78 3.62 9.66
CA GLN A 24 -4.79 2.58 8.64
C GLN A 24 -5.67 1.36 9.02
N PHE A 25 -5.65 0.95 10.30
CA PHE A 25 -6.41 -0.21 10.78
C PHE A 25 -7.87 0.10 11.15
N PHE A 26 -8.14 1.27 11.70
CA PHE A 26 -9.46 1.63 12.24
C PHE A 26 -10.08 2.88 11.61
N GLY A 27 -9.32 3.60 10.78
CA GLY A 27 -9.79 4.82 10.13
C GLY A 27 -10.45 4.60 8.77
N TYR A 28 -10.41 5.65 7.96
CA TYR A 28 -11.03 5.68 6.63
C TYR A 28 -10.45 4.61 5.69
N VAL A 29 -9.15 4.31 5.81
CA VAL A 29 -8.46 3.31 4.96
C VAL A 29 -9.07 1.92 5.10
N MET A 30 -9.33 1.45 6.33
CA MET A 30 -9.98 0.15 6.55
C MET A 30 -11.44 0.17 6.11
N THR A 31 -12.14 1.28 6.34
CA THR A 31 -13.54 1.44 5.93
C THR A 31 -13.70 1.34 4.41
N ASP A 32 -12.82 2.01 3.67
CA ASP A 32 -12.77 1.94 2.21
C ASP A 32 -12.39 0.54 1.72
N PHE A 33 -11.40 -0.10 2.35
CA PHE A 33 -11.01 -1.47 2.02
C PHE A 33 -12.14 -2.48 2.22
N LEU A 34 -12.86 -2.39 3.33
CA LEU A 34 -14.03 -3.22 3.59
C LEU A 34 -15.17 -2.93 2.60
N SER A 35 -15.37 -1.67 2.19
CA SER A 35 -16.34 -1.32 1.16
C SER A 35 -15.98 -1.95 -0.20
N ILE A 36 -14.69 -1.92 -0.56
CA ILE A 36 -14.17 -2.51 -1.80
C ILE A 36 -14.35 -4.04 -1.81
N ILE A 37 -14.01 -4.72 -0.71
CA ILE A 37 -14.22 -6.17 -0.57
C ILE A 37 -15.71 -6.52 -0.65
N LYS A 38 -16.56 -5.72 -0.01
CA LYS A 38 -18.01 -5.93 0.00
C LYS A 38 -18.71 -5.49 -1.30
N MET A 39 -17.96 -5.00 -2.30
CA MET A 39 -18.52 -4.46 -3.54
C MET A 39 -19.58 -3.37 -3.30
N GLY A 40 -19.50 -2.66 -2.16
CA GLY A 40 -20.40 -1.58 -1.80
C GLY A 40 -20.12 -0.30 -2.59
N ASP A 41 -20.97 0.71 -2.43
CA ASP A 41 -20.73 2.04 -2.99
C ASP A 41 -19.40 2.59 -2.45
N ILE A 42 -18.46 2.82 -3.36
CA ILE A 42 -17.18 3.44 -3.00
C ILE A 42 -17.42 4.93 -2.82
N VAL A 43 -17.15 5.44 -1.63
CA VAL A 43 -17.39 6.86 -1.33
C VAL A 43 -16.21 7.74 -1.78
N SER A 44 -14.97 7.22 -1.77
CA SER A 44 -13.84 7.78 -2.52
C SER A 44 -12.65 6.81 -2.49
N TYR A 45 -12.28 6.23 -3.63
CA TYR A 45 -11.06 5.42 -3.68
C TYR A 45 -9.83 6.33 -3.62
N ASN A 46 -9.06 6.28 -2.53
CA ASN A 46 -7.89 7.12 -2.34
C ASN A 46 -6.64 6.30 -2.00
N HIS A 47 -6.09 5.63 -3.00
CA HIS A 47 -4.85 4.84 -2.90
C HIS A 47 -4.82 3.82 -1.74
N THR A 48 -6.00 3.30 -1.37
CA THR A 48 -6.25 2.52 -0.15
C THR A 48 -5.40 1.25 -0.10
N PHE A 49 -5.13 0.62 -1.25
CA PHE A 49 -4.35 -0.62 -1.30
C PHE A 49 -2.85 -0.38 -1.13
N VAL A 50 -2.32 0.76 -1.60
CA VAL A 50 -0.94 1.17 -1.31
C VAL A 50 -0.76 1.44 0.18
N LEU A 51 -1.73 2.11 0.81
CA LEU A 51 -1.72 2.37 2.25
C LEU A 51 -1.72 1.08 3.07
N ILE A 52 -2.55 0.10 2.70
CA ILE A 52 -2.60 -1.21 3.36
C ILE A 52 -1.32 -2.03 3.09
N GLY A 53 -0.83 -2.03 1.86
CA GLY A 53 0.44 -2.67 1.50
C GLY A 53 1.65 -2.06 2.22
N GLY A 54 1.55 -0.82 2.68
CA GLY A 54 2.57 -0.12 3.48
C GLY A 54 2.56 -0.46 4.97
N ILE A 55 1.53 -1.12 5.50
CA ILE A 55 1.41 -1.47 6.93
C ILE A 55 2.64 -2.26 7.44
N PRO A 56 3.14 -3.32 6.75
CA PRO A 56 4.31 -4.06 7.20
C PRO A 56 5.57 -3.18 7.31
N THR A 57 5.73 -2.22 6.39
CA THR A 57 6.81 -1.23 6.41
C THR A 57 6.73 -0.35 7.65
N MET A 58 5.53 0.15 7.96
CA MET A 58 5.28 1.04 9.10
C MET A 58 5.49 0.33 10.44
N ILE A 59 5.09 -0.94 10.54
CA ILE A 59 5.35 -1.78 11.72
C ILE A 59 6.86 -1.96 11.92
N LEU A 60 7.61 -2.27 10.86
CA LEU A 60 9.06 -2.49 10.96
C LEU A 60 9.85 -1.21 11.25
N MET A 61 9.41 -0.07 10.70
CA MET A 61 9.91 1.25 11.10
C MET A 61 9.71 1.46 12.60
N THR A 62 8.49 1.24 13.10
CA THR A 62 8.16 1.40 14.52
C THR A 62 9.05 0.51 15.42
N ILE A 63 9.20 -0.77 15.10
CA ILE A 63 10.06 -1.71 15.83
C ILE A 63 11.53 -1.24 15.80
N SER A 64 12.00 -0.74 14.66
CA SER A 64 13.38 -0.24 14.51
C SER A 64 13.63 0.99 15.38
N PHE A 65 12.69 1.94 15.42
CA PHE A 65 12.79 3.12 16.29
C PHE A 65 12.71 2.74 17.78
N VAL A 66 11.85 1.80 18.16
CA VAL A 66 11.81 1.26 19.53
C VAL A 66 13.15 0.66 19.92
N ARG A 67 13.78 -0.13 19.04
CA ARG A 67 15.13 -0.69 19.29
C ARG A 67 16.19 0.40 19.44
N ILE A 68 16.14 1.45 18.63
CA ILE A 68 17.06 2.60 18.74
C ILE A 68 16.88 3.29 20.10
N LEU A 69 15.63 3.44 20.58
CA LEU A 69 15.32 4.05 21.87
C LEU A 69 15.96 3.30 23.05
N PHE A 70 15.95 1.96 23.01
CA PHE A 70 16.55 1.13 24.06
C PHE A 70 18.05 0.85 23.86
N SER A 71 18.64 1.26 22.73
CA SER A 71 20.07 1.09 22.46
C SER A 71 20.92 2.09 23.27
N LYS A 72 22.00 1.60 23.88
CA LYS A 72 22.95 2.42 24.65
C LYS A 72 23.69 3.46 23.79
N SER A 73 23.84 3.20 22.49
CA SER A 73 24.62 4.04 21.57
C SER A 73 23.79 4.81 20.55
N LEU A 74 22.44 4.71 20.58
CA LEU A 74 21.53 5.23 19.54
C LEU A 74 21.91 4.78 18.11
N LYS A 75 22.73 3.74 17.98
CA LYS A 75 23.09 3.17 16.68
C LYS A 75 22.11 2.06 16.34
N TYR A 76 21.63 2.10 15.09
CA TYR A 76 20.91 0.99 14.49
C TYR A 76 21.84 -0.22 14.45
N LYS A 77 21.40 -1.33 15.05
CA LYS A 77 22.07 -2.62 14.92
C LYS A 77 21.25 -3.41 13.91
N ASN A 78 21.83 -3.70 12.75
CA ASN A 78 21.17 -4.50 11.73
C ASN A 78 20.66 -5.81 12.32
N PHE A 79 19.56 -6.30 11.77
CA PHE A 79 19.11 -7.64 12.06
C PHE A 79 20.22 -8.66 11.70
N PRO A 80 20.23 -9.84 12.35
CA PRO A 80 21.07 -10.93 11.88
C PRO A 80 20.78 -11.18 10.40
N LYS A 81 21.83 -11.36 9.58
CA LYS A 81 21.69 -11.57 8.12
C LYS A 81 20.69 -12.67 7.75
N SER A 82 20.53 -13.68 8.60
CA SER A 82 19.58 -14.77 8.40
C SER A 82 18.11 -14.33 8.48
N ILE A 83 17.79 -13.28 9.24
CA ILE A 83 16.44 -12.76 9.46
C ILE A 83 16.17 -11.57 8.54
N GLU A 84 17.20 -10.80 8.20
CA GLU A 84 17.11 -9.61 7.36
C GLU A 84 16.40 -9.89 6.03
N THR A 85 16.77 -10.96 5.32
CA THR A 85 16.12 -11.35 4.05
C THR A 85 14.64 -11.62 4.21
N TRP A 86 14.22 -12.33 5.27
CA TRP A 86 12.81 -12.63 5.52
C TRP A 86 12.01 -11.38 5.85
N VAL A 87 12.58 -10.50 6.67
CA VAL A 87 11.97 -9.22 7.04
C VAL A 87 11.82 -8.32 5.81
N THR A 88 12.84 -8.26 4.96
CA THR A 88 12.80 -7.49 3.70
C THR A 88 11.76 -8.05 2.74
N CYS A 89 11.68 -9.37 2.56
CA CYS A 89 10.64 -10.00 1.73
C CYS A 89 9.23 -9.73 2.28
N ALA A 90 9.04 -9.77 3.60
CA ALA A 90 7.77 -9.47 4.26
C ALA A 90 7.31 -8.00 4.09
N VAL A 91 8.22 -7.10 3.70
CA VAL A 91 7.89 -5.70 3.36
C VAL A 91 7.63 -5.54 1.87
N ILE A 92 8.55 -6.03 1.04
CA ILE A 92 8.52 -5.79 -0.41
C ILE A 92 7.30 -6.46 -1.04
N ILE A 93 6.97 -7.68 -0.62
CA ILE A 93 5.88 -8.45 -1.22
C ILE A 93 4.52 -7.77 -0.98
N PRO A 94 4.11 -7.44 0.25
CA PRO A 94 2.83 -6.76 0.48
C PRO A 94 2.76 -5.37 -0.14
N PHE A 95 3.88 -4.63 -0.14
CA PHE A 95 3.92 -3.32 -0.77
C PHE A 95 3.75 -3.38 -2.28
N ALA A 96 4.42 -4.34 -2.94
CA ALA A 96 4.27 -4.57 -4.38
C ALA A 96 2.85 -5.02 -4.74
N ILE A 97 2.25 -5.92 -3.95
CA ILE A 97 0.86 -6.35 -4.14
C ILE A 97 -0.10 -5.15 -3.97
N GLY A 98 0.12 -4.32 -2.93
CA GLY A 98 -0.65 -3.11 -2.69
C GLY A 98 -0.60 -2.15 -3.88
N LEU A 99 0.60 -1.88 -4.43
CA LEU A 99 0.79 -1.06 -5.63
C LEU A 99 0.09 -1.63 -6.87
N ILE A 100 0.22 -2.94 -7.10
CA ILE A 100 -0.41 -3.60 -8.26
C ILE A 100 -1.93 -3.53 -8.13
N ALA A 101 -2.48 -3.83 -6.95
CA ALA A 101 -3.90 -3.73 -6.67
C ALA A 101 -4.39 -2.29 -6.87
N ASP A 102 -3.58 -1.31 -6.49
CA ASP A 102 -3.92 0.10 -6.63
C ASP A 102 -4.01 0.58 -8.07
N CYS A 103 -3.15 0.04 -8.93
CA CYS A 103 -3.23 0.25 -10.37
C CYS A 103 -4.44 -0.45 -11.00
N ILE A 104 -4.83 -1.63 -10.51
CA ILE A 104 -5.85 -2.49 -11.14
C ILE A 104 -7.27 -2.10 -10.74
N VAL A 105 -7.49 -1.77 -9.47
CA VAL A 105 -8.82 -1.56 -8.89
C VAL A 105 -9.59 -0.41 -9.57
N PRO A 106 -8.99 0.74 -9.93
CA PRO A 106 -9.67 1.78 -10.70
C PRO A 106 -10.25 1.29 -12.03
N PHE A 107 -9.60 0.33 -12.71
CA PHE A 107 -10.12 -0.25 -13.96
C PHE A 107 -11.38 -1.10 -13.75
N PHE A 108 -11.47 -1.79 -12.61
CA PHE A 108 -12.67 -2.56 -12.26
C PHE A 108 -13.86 -1.66 -11.93
N PHE A 109 -13.62 -0.53 -11.27
CA PHE A 109 -14.68 0.42 -10.90
C PHE A 109 -15.11 1.34 -12.05
N TRP A 110 -14.21 1.65 -12.99
CA TRP A 110 -14.57 2.31 -14.24
C TRP A 110 -15.66 1.55 -15.02
N HIS A 111 -15.65 0.21 -14.95
CA HIS A 111 -16.65 -0.62 -15.62
C HIS A 111 -18.04 -0.58 -14.98
N ARG A 112 -18.18 -0.14 -13.71
CA ARG A 112 -19.46 -0.09 -12.99
C ARG A 112 -20.21 1.24 -13.08
N HIS A 113 -19.53 2.35 -13.40
CA HIS A 113 -20.13 3.68 -13.46
C HIS A 113 -20.61 4.12 -14.86
N THR A 114 -20.80 3.20 -15.80
CA THR A 114 -21.49 3.54 -17.06
C THR A 114 -22.99 3.27 -16.94
N PRO A 115 -23.87 4.28 -16.80
CA PRO A 115 -25.25 4.12 -17.22
C PRO A 115 -25.24 4.02 -18.75
N VAL A 116 -25.47 2.83 -19.29
CA VAL A 116 -25.67 2.55 -20.72
C VAL A 116 -24.47 2.91 -21.65
N ALA A 117 -23.60 1.92 -21.88
CA ALA A 117 -23.05 1.42 -23.17
C ALA A 117 -22.81 2.42 -24.36
N PRO A 118 -21.77 2.24 -25.21
CA PRO A 118 -21.66 0.96 -25.93
C PRO A 118 -20.27 0.51 -26.42
N ARG A 119 -20.15 -0.83 -26.57
CA ARG A 119 -19.52 -1.57 -27.69
C ARG A 119 -18.14 -1.21 -28.23
N ASN A 120 -17.38 -0.25 -27.71
CA ASN A 120 -16.20 0.24 -28.44
C ASN A 120 -14.92 -0.54 -28.17
N ILE A 121 -14.77 -1.25 -27.05
CA ILE A 121 -13.54 -2.05 -26.83
C ILE A 121 -13.55 -3.29 -27.73
N TRP A 122 -14.67 -3.99 -27.86
CA TRP A 122 -14.81 -5.09 -28.83
C TRP A 122 -14.74 -4.61 -30.29
N MET A 123 -15.25 -3.40 -30.60
CA MET A 123 -15.13 -2.83 -31.94
C MET A 123 -13.70 -2.40 -32.27
N ILE A 124 -12.94 -1.85 -31.31
CA ILE A 124 -11.52 -1.51 -31.48
C ILE A 124 -10.68 -2.78 -31.64
N ILE A 125 -10.97 -3.83 -30.85
CA ILE A 125 -10.32 -5.14 -30.99
C ILE A 125 -10.66 -5.75 -32.36
N MET A 126 -11.93 -5.81 -32.78
CA MET A 126 -12.31 -6.30 -34.12
C MET A 126 -11.71 -5.47 -35.28
N SER A 127 -11.59 -4.14 -35.12
CA SER A 127 -10.99 -3.26 -36.13
C SER A 127 -9.50 -3.55 -36.31
N LEU A 128 -8.79 -3.87 -35.22
CA LEU A 128 -7.39 -4.27 -35.25
C LEU A 128 -7.20 -5.69 -35.83
N THR A 129 -8.14 -6.61 -35.60
CA THR A 129 -8.08 -7.95 -36.21
C THR A 129 -8.42 -7.96 -37.70
N PHE A 130 -9.33 -7.09 -38.17
CA PHE A 130 -9.71 -7.03 -39.59
C PHE A 130 -8.72 -6.26 -40.47
N HIS A 131 -7.88 -5.38 -39.91
CA HIS A 131 -6.85 -4.68 -40.71
C HIS A 131 -5.65 -5.57 -41.09
N SER A 132 -5.52 -6.75 -40.48
CA SER A 132 -4.47 -7.74 -40.81
C SER A 132 -4.91 -8.81 -41.83
N ALA A 133 -6.16 -8.75 -42.33
CA ALA A 133 -6.68 -9.68 -43.32
C ALA A 133 -6.99 -8.95 -44.64
N LYS A 134 -5.95 -8.44 -45.30
CA LYS A 134 -6.03 -8.09 -46.74
C LYS A 134 -5.63 -9.34 -47.54
N PRO A 135 -6.53 -9.95 -48.31
CA PRO A 135 -6.15 -11.04 -49.21
C PRO A 135 -5.35 -10.45 -50.39
N SER A 136 -4.16 -10.99 -50.62
CA SER A 136 -3.46 -10.96 -51.91
C SER A 136 -4.07 -11.99 -52.85
#